data_AF-A0A7X9B5S7-F1
#
_entry.id   AF-A0A7X9B5S7-F1
#
_cell.length_a   1.000
_cell.length_b   1.000
_cell.length_c   1.000
_cell.angle_alpha   90.00
_cell.angle_beta   90.00
_cell.angle_gamma   90.00
#
_symmetry.space_group_name_H-M   'P 1'
#
loop_
_entity.id
_entity.type
_entity.pdbx_description
1 polymer ?
#
loop_
_entity_poly.entity_id
_entity_poly.type
_entity_poly.pdbx_seq_one_letter_code
_entity_poly.pdbx_strand_id
1 'polypeptide(L)'
;SGPRLLVEPEVLSLGELDTSTGQRIFPALFTLKNDGDAPLRLETPRAGCGCTKVQLAKYELAPGESTELKATLDVTGRYGSQRFSIFVPNNASATPDRLVIEATVPDTRTGWELISPHLSLNDDATTRLHIRHFDKDRELRITALELPEGCEVATSLPLVIAAGGRGRLDIRCRQNLDSSKERLPFAIFSDHTDKPRENGWLLIANKPTPPTPPPGATTTSTAPPAATAKILPIEAAILKDLIKSMQVVNDLVLLDIRPHEDFKRGHIPRSICYPSTEWQLAQPPWPASAILIVIADRDEMAAKAAELLATSKCRHVLILSGGIGAWTDQLTTDGP
;
A
#
# COMPACT_ATOMS: atom_id res chain seq x y z
N SER A 1 -25.92 -15.59 34.91
CA SER A 1 -24.52 -15.25 35.19
C SER A 1 -23.63 -16.26 34.49
N GLY A 2 -22.46 -15.84 34.01
CA GLY A 2 -21.61 -16.62 33.10
C GLY A 2 -20.26 -15.90 32.89
N PRO A 3 -19.41 -16.36 31.96
CA PRO A 3 -18.14 -15.71 31.70
C PRO A 3 -18.38 -14.28 31.19
N ARG A 4 -17.47 -13.36 31.51
CA ARG A 4 -17.52 -11.97 31.03
C ARG A 4 -16.09 -11.46 30.84
N LEU A 5 -15.78 -11.00 29.64
CA LEU A 5 -14.52 -10.33 29.37
C LEU A 5 -14.64 -8.84 29.73
N LEU A 6 -13.68 -8.36 30.52
CA LEU A 6 -13.43 -6.94 30.75
C LEU A 6 -12.03 -6.62 30.18
N VAL A 7 -11.92 -5.55 29.40
CA VAL A 7 -10.65 -5.11 28.81
C VAL A 7 -10.27 -3.74 29.36
N GLU A 8 -9.04 -3.63 29.86
CA GLU A 8 -8.51 -2.40 30.42
C GLU A 8 -7.18 -2.02 29.74
N PRO A 9 -7.11 -0.86 29.06
CA PRO A 9 -8.24 -0.04 28.58
C PRO A 9 -8.88 -0.63 27.30
N GLU A 10 -10.17 -0.38 27.03
CA GLU A 10 -10.76 -0.75 25.72
C GLU A 10 -10.16 0.05 24.55
N VAL A 11 -9.81 1.31 24.81
CA VAL A 11 -9.13 2.22 23.87
C VAL A 11 -7.81 2.65 24.49
N LEU A 12 -6.70 2.20 23.90
CA LEU A 12 -5.37 2.61 24.28
C LEU A 12 -4.91 3.77 23.38
N SER A 13 -4.67 4.94 23.97
CA SER A 13 -4.06 6.07 23.26
C SER A 13 -2.56 6.09 23.49
N LEU A 14 -1.78 5.98 22.41
CA LEU A 14 -0.32 6.11 22.42
C LEU A 14 0.15 7.55 22.21
N GLY A 15 -0.78 8.49 21.97
CA GLY A 15 -0.45 9.87 21.65
C GLY A 15 0.33 10.01 20.34
N GLU A 16 1.21 11.01 20.28
CA GLU A 16 2.12 11.18 19.15
C GLU A 16 3.33 10.26 19.30
N LEU A 17 3.60 9.45 18.28
CA LEU A 17 4.67 8.48 18.27
C LEU A 17 6.00 9.14 17.90
N ASP A 18 7.04 8.92 18.70
CA ASP A 18 8.38 9.40 18.35
C ASP A 18 8.99 8.56 17.22
N THR A 19 8.92 9.10 16.01
CA THR A 19 9.50 8.50 14.80
C THR A 19 10.83 9.14 14.39
N SER A 20 11.35 10.09 15.18
CA SER A 20 12.52 10.92 14.87
C SER A 20 13.82 10.09 14.79
N THR A 21 13.92 9.04 15.59
CA THR A 21 15.06 8.12 15.65
C THR A 21 15.04 7.03 14.58
N GLY A 22 14.03 7.04 13.70
CA GLY A 22 13.80 5.95 12.74
C GLY A 22 12.99 4.79 13.30
N GLN A 23 12.55 4.84 14.58
CA GLN A 23 11.66 3.83 15.14
C GLN A 23 10.33 3.76 14.37
N ARG A 24 9.91 2.54 14.00
CA ARG A 24 8.64 2.27 13.31
C ARG A 24 7.78 1.21 13.99
N ILE A 25 8.32 0.54 15.01
CA ILE A 25 7.62 -0.51 15.74
C ILE A 25 7.33 -0.01 17.15
N PHE A 26 6.04 0.01 17.52
CA PHE A 26 5.58 0.52 18.81
C PHE A 26 4.78 -0.54 19.56
N PRO A 27 5.09 -0.80 20.84
CA PRO A 27 4.33 -1.74 21.65
C PRO A 27 3.02 -1.12 22.17
N ALA A 28 2.02 -1.97 22.36
CA ALA A 28 0.75 -1.65 23.00
C ALA A 28 0.38 -2.82 23.93
N LEU A 29 -0.13 -2.52 25.11
CA LEU A 29 -0.45 -3.52 26.14
C LEU A 29 -1.90 -3.33 26.59
N PHE A 30 -2.60 -4.46 26.74
CA PHE A 30 -3.95 -4.52 27.27
C PHE A 30 -4.02 -5.58 28.37
N THR A 31 -4.81 -5.29 29.41
CA THR A 31 -5.17 -6.28 30.43
C THR A 31 -6.56 -6.80 30.14
N LEU A 32 -6.67 -8.13 30.01
CA LEU A 32 -7.94 -8.83 29.80
C LEU A 32 -8.27 -9.58 31.08
N LYS A 33 -9.44 -9.30 31.66
CA LYS A 33 -9.89 -9.88 32.93
C LYS A 33 -11.20 -10.63 32.73
N ASN A 34 -11.34 -11.77 33.41
CA ASN A 34 -12.64 -12.41 33.57
C ASN A 34 -13.38 -11.75 34.75
N ASP A 35 -14.37 -10.91 34.44
CA ASP A 35 -15.25 -10.25 35.42
C ASP A 35 -16.57 -11.02 35.62
N GLY A 36 -16.63 -12.26 35.11
CA GLY A 36 -17.74 -13.18 35.29
C GLY A 36 -17.53 -14.13 36.46
N ASP A 37 -18.48 -15.06 36.63
CA ASP A 37 -18.46 -16.10 37.66
C ASP A 37 -18.25 -17.52 37.09
N ALA A 38 -18.00 -17.63 35.79
CA ALA A 38 -17.67 -18.88 35.11
C ALA A 38 -16.37 -18.74 34.30
N PRO A 39 -15.68 -19.84 33.95
CA PRO A 39 -14.44 -19.81 33.18
C PRO A 39 -14.60 -19.14 31.81
N LEU A 40 -13.77 -18.13 31.56
CA LEU A 40 -13.69 -17.41 30.29
C LEU A 40 -12.60 -18.05 29.42
N ARG A 41 -12.98 -18.50 28.23
CA ARG A 41 -12.06 -19.03 27.22
C ARG A 41 -11.92 -18.01 26.10
N LEU A 42 -10.69 -17.57 25.87
CA LEU A 42 -10.28 -16.67 24.82
C LEU A 42 -9.76 -17.51 23.65
N GLU A 43 -10.04 -17.08 22.42
CA GLU A 43 -9.44 -17.64 21.22
C GLU A 43 -8.28 -16.77 20.73
N THR A 44 -7.58 -17.21 19.68
CA THR A 44 -6.49 -16.45 19.05
C THR A 44 -6.97 -15.06 18.61
N PRO A 45 -6.44 -13.97 19.22
CA PRO A 45 -6.80 -12.62 18.82
C PRO A 45 -6.39 -12.32 17.39
N ARG A 46 -7.13 -11.44 16.72
CA ARG A 46 -6.87 -11.06 15.32
C ARG A 46 -6.79 -9.56 15.17
N ALA A 47 -5.76 -9.08 14.48
CA ALA A 47 -5.67 -7.68 14.09
C ALA A 47 -6.56 -7.40 12.86
N GLY A 48 -7.13 -6.20 12.81
CA GLY A 48 -7.88 -5.71 11.64
C GLY A 48 -7.01 -5.26 10.47
N CYS A 49 -5.70 -5.07 10.68
CA CYS A 49 -4.70 -4.79 9.64
C CYS A 49 -3.50 -5.73 9.80
N GLY A 50 -2.79 -6.02 8.70
CA GLY A 50 -1.50 -6.72 8.76
C GLY A 50 -0.37 -5.91 9.44
N CYS A 51 -0.63 -4.65 9.77
CA CYS A 51 0.28 -3.75 10.46
C CYS A 51 0.35 -3.93 11.98
N THR A 52 -0.46 -4.85 12.53
CA THR A 52 -0.49 -5.11 13.96
C THR A 52 -0.29 -6.60 14.19
N LYS A 53 0.71 -6.95 15.00
CA LYS A 53 0.88 -8.32 15.51
C LYS A 53 0.37 -8.37 16.94
N VAL A 54 -0.25 -9.48 17.32
CA VAL A 54 -0.87 -9.66 18.64
C VAL A 54 -0.46 -10.99 19.25
N GLN A 55 -0.25 -10.99 20.55
CA GLN A 55 0.11 -12.16 21.33
C GLN A 55 -0.58 -12.11 22.69
N LEU A 56 -1.21 -13.23 23.07
CA LEU A 56 -1.90 -13.38 24.34
C LEU A 56 -1.09 -14.32 25.25
N ALA A 57 -0.93 -13.95 26.52
CA ALA A 57 -0.14 -14.75 27.47
C ALA A 57 -0.87 -16.01 27.95
N LYS A 58 -2.20 -15.96 28.04
CA LYS A 58 -3.05 -17.04 28.58
C LYS A 58 -4.43 -17.00 27.92
N TYR A 59 -4.97 -18.18 27.57
CA TYR A 59 -6.23 -18.33 26.83
C TYR A 59 -7.42 -18.76 27.70
N GLU A 60 -7.19 -19.24 28.93
CA GLU A 60 -8.27 -19.60 29.85
C GLU A 60 -8.11 -18.84 31.17
N LEU A 61 -9.17 -18.15 31.58
CA LEU A 61 -9.19 -17.31 32.78
C LEU A 61 -10.26 -17.81 33.76
N ALA A 62 -9.84 -18.13 34.98
CA ALA A 62 -10.76 -18.35 36.08
C ALA A 62 -11.50 -17.04 36.43
N PRO A 63 -12.66 -17.09 37.13
CA PRO A 63 -13.32 -15.90 37.65
C PRO A 63 -12.36 -14.99 38.43
N GLY A 64 -12.30 -13.70 38.06
CA GLY A 64 -11.39 -12.71 38.64
C GLY A 64 -9.95 -12.73 38.10
N GLU A 65 -9.56 -13.75 37.32
CA GLU A 65 -8.21 -13.85 36.74
C GLU A 65 -8.01 -12.90 35.57
N SER A 66 -6.76 -12.43 35.38
CA SER A 66 -6.36 -11.55 34.29
C SER A 66 -5.19 -12.11 33.48
N THR A 67 -5.07 -11.65 32.24
CA THR A 67 -3.96 -11.95 31.32
C THR A 67 -3.56 -10.72 30.53
N GLU A 68 -2.34 -10.71 30.01
CA GLU A 68 -1.84 -9.64 29.16
C GLU A 68 -2.01 -9.99 27.67
N LEU A 69 -2.51 -9.02 26.91
CA LEU A 69 -2.44 -9.02 25.45
C LEU A 69 -1.40 -7.99 25.01
N LYS A 70 -0.35 -8.48 24.35
CA LYS A 70 0.73 -7.67 23.77
C LYS A 70 0.45 -7.46 22.30
N ALA A 71 0.42 -6.21 21.88
CA ALA A 71 0.32 -5.82 20.48
C ALA A 71 1.58 -5.07 20.06
N THR A 72 2.02 -5.26 18.82
CA THR A 72 3.07 -4.47 18.19
C THR A 72 2.54 -3.86 16.91
N LEU A 73 2.67 -2.54 16.80
CA LEU A 73 2.25 -1.74 15.67
C LEU A 73 3.45 -1.45 14.78
N ASP A 74 3.34 -1.74 13.49
CA ASP A 74 4.26 -1.26 12.46
C ASP A 74 3.64 -0.04 11.76
N VAL A 75 4.24 1.13 12.00
CA VAL A 75 3.80 2.40 11.41
C VAL A 75 4.60 2.82 10.19
N THR A 76 5.38 1.92 9.60
CA THR A 76 6.14 2.19 8.38
C THR A 76 5.22 2.68 7.25
N GLY A 77 5.52 3.88 6.74
CA GLY A 77 4.73 4.50 5.67
C GLY A 77 3.36 5.03 6.10
N ARG A 78 3.08 5.09 7.40
CA ARG A 78 1.85 5.68 7.97
C ARG A 78 2.15 7.07 8.53
N TYR A 79 1.20 7.98 8.42
CA TYR A 79 1.34 9.37 8.86
C TYR A 79 -0.02 9.92 9.32
N GLY A 80 -0.01 10.88 10.25
CA GLY A 80 -1.19 11.47 10.86
C GLY A 80 -1.90 10.51 11.82
N SER A 81 -3.16 10.81 12.13
CA SER A 81 -3.96 10.01 13.06
C SER A 81 -4.24 8.61 12.51
N GLN A 82 -3.85 7.60 13.29
CA GLN A 82 -4.00 6.18 13.02
C GLN A 82 -4.92 5.54 14.05
N ARG A 83 -5.69 4.55 13.60
CA ARG A 83 -6.57 3.74 14.44
C ARG A 83 -6.42 2.28 14.09
N PHE A 84 -5.93 1.49 15.03
CA PHE A 84 -5.74 0.05 14.91
C PHE A 84 -6.83 -0.67 15.69
N SER A 85 -7.31 -1.80 15.20
CA SER A 85 -8.33 -2.60 15.88
C SER A 85 -7.86 -4.03 16.06
N ILE A 86 -8.11 -4.58 17.24
CA ILE A 86 -7.83 -5.97 17.62
C ILE A 86 -9.15 -6.59 18.04
N PHE A 87 -9.42 -7.78 17.54
CA PHE A 87 -10.63 -8.54 17.84
C PHE A 87 -10.25 -9.75 18.69
N VAL A 88 -10.94 -9.96 19.81
CA VAL A 88 -10.69 -11.04 20.77
C VAL A 88 -11.95 -11.92 20.86
N PRO A 89 -12.01 -13.01 20.07
CA PRO A 89 -13.12 -13.96 20.17
C PRO A 89 -13.05 -14.71 21.51
N ASN A 90 -14.21 -15.01 22.08
CA ASN A 90 -14.32 -15.69 23.37
C ASN A 90 -15.69 -16.37 23.54
N ASN A 91 -15.85 -17.16 24.60
CA ASN A 91 -17.10 -17.88 24.88
C ASN A 91 -18.17 -17.08 25.66
N ALA A 92 -17.93 -15.81 26.01
CA ALA A 92 -18.90 -14.96 26.69
C ALA A 92 -19.85 -14.24 25.72
N SER A 93 -19.42 -14.01 24.47
CA SER A 93 -20.19 -13.32 23.44
C SER A 93 -20.03 -13.97 22.07
N ALA A 94 -21.10 -13.96 21.26
CA ALA A 94 -21.03 -14.39 19.86
C ALA A 94 -20.23 -13.41 18.97
N THR A 95 -20.13 -12.14 19.39
CA THR A 95 -19.34 -11.12 18.69
C THR A 95 -18.01 -10.92 19.42
N PRO A 96 -16.86 -10.99 18.72
CA PRO A 96 -15.57 -10.72 19.33
C PRO A 96 -15.49 -9.32 19.96
N ASP A 97 -14.90 -9.23 21.14
CA ASP A 97 -14.61 -7.95 21.78
C ASP A 97 -13.59 -7.17 20.95
N ARG A 98 -13.83 -5.87 20.77
CA ARG A 98 -13.00 -5.00 19.93
C ARG A 98 -12.19 -4.04 20.78
N LEU A 99 -10.88 -4.21 20.75
CA LEU A 99 -9.91 -3.32 21.35
C LEU A 99 -9.41 -2.34 20.29
N VAL A 100 -9.12 -1.11 20.70
CA VAL A 100 -8.69 -0.05 19.80
C VAL A 100 -7.38 0.55 20.29
N ILE A 101 -6.44 0.75 19.37
CA ILE A 101 -5.24 1.55 19.63
C ILE A 101 -5.30 2.79 18.76
N GLU A 102 -5.13 3.96 19.38
CA GLU A 102 -5.09 5.25 18.71
C GLU A 102 -3.70 5.86 18.84
N ALA A 103 -3.16 6.36 17.74
CA ALA A 103 -1.83 6.96 17.70
C ALA A 103 -1.75 8.03 16.62
N THR A 104 -0.91 9.04 16.80
CA THR A 104 -0.57 10.01 15.76
C THR A 104 0.85 9.73 15.31
N VAL A 105 1.05 9.50 14.02
CA VAL A 105 2.39 9.33 13.45
C VAL A 105 2.84 10.67 12.85
N PRO A 106 3.92 11.31 13.34
CA PRO A 106 4.42 12.55 12.76
C PRO A 106 4.71 12.40 11.27
N ASP A 107 4.21 13.34 10.48
CA ASP A 107 4.59 13.49 9.07
C ASP A 107 5.80 14.41 9.02
N THR A 108 6.99 13.83 8.93
CA THR A 108 8.28 14.57 8.86
C THR A 108 8.69 14.91 7.43
N ARG A 109 7.83 14.62 6.44
CA ARG A 109 8.07 15.04 5.05
C ARG A 109 8.05 16.57 4.98
N THR A 110 8.77 17.09 4.01
CA THR A 110 8.81 18.51 3.66
C THR A 110 8.46 18.67 2.17
N GLY A 111 8.14 19.87 1.75
CA GLY A 111 7.70 20.16 0.40
C GLY A 111 6.27 19.74 0.14
N TRP A 112 6.02 19.28 -1.08
CA TRP A 112 4.67 18.97 -1.54
C TRP A 112 4.68 17.81 -2.53
N GLU A 113 3.56 17.14 -2.69
CA GLU A 113 3.40 16.05 -3.66
C GLU A 113 2.03 16.07 -4.32
N LEU A 114 1.96 15.43 -5.49
CA LEU A 114 0.69 15.04 -6.09
C LEU A 114 0.19 13.78 -5.38
N ILE A 115 -1.01 13.85 -4.81
CA ILE A 115 -1.64 12.67 -4.19
C ILE A 115 -1.87 11.58 -5.25
N SER A 116 -2.11 11.98 -6.50
CA SER A 116 -2.17 11.09 -7.64
C SER A 116 -1.47 11.75 -8.83
N PRO A 117 -0.22 11.35 -9.15
CA PRO A 117 0.51 11.90 -10.30
C PRO A 117 0.04 11.31 -11.63
N HIS A 118 -0.85 10.31 -11.62
CA HIS A 118 -1.44 9.70 -12.79
C HIS A 118 -2.94 9.98 -12.83
N LEU A 119 -3.36 10.82 -13.77
CA LEU A 119 -4.74 11.25 -13.91
C LEU A 119 -5.37 10.58 -15.13
N SER A 120 -6.40 9.77 -14.91
CA SER A 120 -7.22 9.29 -16.03
C SER A 120 -8.11 10.41 -16.54
N LEU A 121 -8.15 10.57 -17.85
CA LEU A 121 -9.08 11.48 -18.51
C LEU A 121 -10.36 10.75 -18.86
N ASN A 122 -11.49 11.38 -18.56
CA ASN A 122 -12.81 10.97 -19.03
C ASN A 122 -13.32 12.07 -19.97
N ASP A 123 -13.95 11.68 -21.08
CA ASP A 123 -14.37 12.61 -22.14
C ASP A 123 -15.19 13.80 -21.60
N ASP A 124 -14.74 15.02 -21.91
CA ASP A 124 -15.30 16.32 -21.53
C ASP A 124 -15.45 16.63 -20.01
N ALA A 125 -14.90 15.79 -19.13
CA ALA A 125 -14.93 16.04 -17.69
C ALA A 125 -13.69 16.83 -17.21
N THR A 126 -13.91 17.76 -16.28
CA THR A 126 -12.80 18.34 -15.51
C THR A 126 -12.20 17.27 -14.61
N THR A 127 -10.93 16.95 -14.81
CA THR A 127 -10.20 16.02 -13.95
C THR A 127 -9.57 16.76 -12.79
N ARG A 128 -9.77 16.21 -11.59
CA ARG A 128 -9.31 16.81 -10.35
C ARG A 128 -7.98 16.24 -9.92
N LEU A 129 -7.04 17.14 -9.69
CA LEU A 129 -5.73 16.85 -9.14
C LEU A 129 -5.64 17.38 -7.72
N HIS A 130 -5.18 16.52 -6.81
CA HIS A 130 -4.97 16.91 -5.42
C HIS A 130 -3.48 17.04 -5.13
N ILE A 131 -3.13 18.14 -4.46
CA ILE A 131 -1.79 18.42 -3.99
C ILE A 131 -1.82 18.35 -2.47
N ARG A 132 -0.81 17.69 -1.90
CA ARG A 132 -0.56 17.72 -0.46
C ARG A 132 0.68 18.55 -0.19
N HIS A 133 0.56 19.51 0.73
CA HIS A 133 1.66 20.32 1.22
C HIS A 133 2.08 19.83 2.61
N PHE A 134 3.37 19.67 2.84
CA PHE A 134 3.92 19.12 4.07
C PHE A 134 4.52 20.19 4.99
N ASP A 135 5.08 21.26 4.45
CA ASP A 135 5.68 22.33 5.27
C ASP A 135 4.61 23.02 6.11
N LYS A 136 4.86 23.13 7.41
CA LYS A 136 3.89 23.65 8.40
C LYS A 136 4.13 25.11 8.79
N ASP A 137 5.22 25.71 8.31
CA ASP A 137 5.70 27.04 8.65
C ASP A 137 5.49 28.09 7.54
N ARG A 138 5.12 27.65 6.33
CA ARG A 138 4.88 28.54 5.19
C ARG A 138 3.70 28.09 4.33
N GLU A 139 3.17 29.00 3.51
CA GLU A 139 2.23 28.65 2.45
C GLU A 139 2.98 28.18 1.19
N LEU A 140 2.31 27.38 0.37
CA LEU A 140 2.78 26.98 -0.96
C LEU A 140 1.96 27.68 -2.03
N ARG A 141 2.62 28.22 -3.07
CA ARG A 141 1.94 28.74 -4.26
C ARG A 141 2.26 27.88 -5.45
N ILE A 142 1.22 27.32 -6.05
CA ILE A 142 1.32 26.73 -7.39
C ILE A 142 1.20 27.87 -8.39
N THR A 143 2.25 28.09 -9.17
CA THR A 143 2.42 29.29 -10.00
C THR A 143 2.03 29.04 -11.45
N ALA A 144 2.30 27.84 -11.98
CA ALA A 144 2.02 27.48 -13.37
C ALA A 144 1.84 25.97 -13.55
N LEU A 145 1.23 25.59 -14.67
CA LEU A 145 1.20 24.21 -15.16
C LEU A 145 1.64 24.19 -16.62
N GLU A 146 2.54 23.27 -16.96
CA GLU A 146 2.82 22.85 -18.33
C GLU A 146 1.90 21.67 -18.66
N LEU A 147 0.93 21.90 -19.53
CA LEU A 147 -0.05 20.89 -19.95
C LEU A 147 0.16 20.51 -21.43
N PRO A 148 -0.21 19.29 -21.84
CA PRO A 148 -0.27 18.90 -23.25
C PRO A 148 -1.20 19.80 -24.05
N GLU A 149 -0.96 19.86 -25.37
CA GLU A 149 -1.85 20.56 -26.29
C GLU A 149 -3.28 20.02 -26.18
N GLY A 150 -4.26 20.92 -26.09
CA GLY A 150 -5.68 20.56 -25.90
C GLY A 150 -6.11 20.41 -24.44
N CYS A 151 -5.20 20.56 -23.48
CA CYS A 151 -5.52 20.66 -22.05
C CYS A 151 -5.30 22.08 -21.52
N GLU A 152 -6.11 22.49 -20.55
CA GLU A 152 -6.03 23.77 -19.87
C GLU A 152 -6.31 23.61 -18.38
N VAL A 153 -5.78 24.54 -17.56
CA VAL A 153 -6.11 24.59 -16.15
C VAL A 153 -7.42 25.38 -15.98
N ALA A 154 -8.40 24.78 -15.31
CA ALA A 154 -9.67 25.43 -15.00
C ALA A 154 -9.61 26.21 -13.67
N THR A 155 -8.68 25.86 -12.80
CA THR A 155 -8.44 26.57 -11.53
C THR A 155 -7.62 27.84 -11.75
N SER A 156 -8.03 28.95 -11.14
CA SER A 156 -7.27 30.21 -11.16
C SER A 156 -5.92 30.06 -10.47
N LEU A 157 -4.86 30.56 -11.11
CA LEU A 157 -3.50 30.59 -10.58
C LEU A 157 -3.07 32.02 -10.23
N PRO A 158 -2.19 32.20 -9.22
CA PRO A 158 -1.57 31.15 -8.42
C PRO A 158 -2.54 30.52 -7.41
N LEU A 159 -2.49 29.19 -7.27
CA LEU A 159 -3.23 28.48 -6.23
C LEU A 159 -2.41 28.53 -4.93
N VAL A 160 -2.98 29.13 -3.88
CA VAL A 160 -2.36 29.19 -2.55
C VAL A 160 -2.85 28.00 -1.71
N ILE A 161 -1.91 27.25 -1.14
CA ILE A 161 -2.17 26.13 -0.25
C ILE A 161 -1.58 26.47 1.12
N ALA A 162 -2.42 26.45 2.15
CA ALA A 162 -2.00 26.72 3.52
C ALA A 162 -0.91 25.74 3.99
N ALA A 163 -0.17 26.14 5.02
CA ALA A 163 0.85 25.30 5.64
C ALA A 163 0.26 23.95 6.12
N GLY A 164 0.90 22.85 5.74
CA GLY A 164 0.43 21.47 6.00
C GLY A 164 -0.89 21.11 5.31
N GLY A 165 -1.36 21.96 4.40
CA GLY A 165 -2.69 21.91 3.80
C GLY A 165 -2.79 20.99 2.58
N ARG A 166 -3.97 21.00 1.97
CA ARG A 166 -4.24 20.33 0.69
C ARG A 166 -4.78 21.33 -0.31
N GLY A 167 -4.25 21.26 -1.54
CA GLY A 167 -4.72 22.03 -2.68
C GLY A 167 -5.49 21.16 -3.64
N ARG A 168 -6.33 21.82 -4.45
CA ARG A 168 -7.07 21.20 -5.53
C ARG A 168 -6.89 22.02 -6.80
N LEU A 169 -6.51 21.35 -7.87
CA LEU A 169 -6.45 21.88 -9.23
C LEU A 169 -7.39 21.08 -10.11
N ASP A 170 -8.17 21.77 -10.93
CA ASP A 170 -9.01 21.16 -11.94
C ASP A 170 -8.37 21.42 -13.31
N ILE A 171 -8.17 20.34 -14.08
CA ILE A 171 -7.64 20.36 -15.45
C ILE A 171 -8.76 19.93 -16.38
N ARG A 172 -8.91 20.62 -17.50
CA ARG A 172 -9.87 20.29 -18.55
C ARG A 172 -9.10 19.94 -19.81
N CYS A 173 -9.44 18.83 -20.46
CA CYS A 173 -8.86 18.43 -21.74
C CYS A 173 -9.96 18.19 -22.78
N ARG A 174 -9.69 18.50 -24.04
CA ARG A 174 -10.61 18.26 -25.18
C ARG A 174 -10.59 16.79 -25.62
N GLN A 175 -11.67 16.32 -26.24
CA GLN A 175 -11.91 14.93 -26.69
C GLN A 175 -10.94 14.36 -27.75
N ASN A 176 -9.99 15.14 -28.28
CA ASN A 176 -9.08 14.69 -29.34
C ASN A 176 -7.61 14.90 -28.95
N LEU A 177 -7.25 14.50 -27.74
CA LEU A 177 -5.83 14.38 -27.38
C LEU A 177 -5.17 13.34 -28.28
N ASP A 178 -3.86 13.49 -28.52
CA ASP A 178 -3.05 12.61 -29.38
C ASP A 178 -3.24 11.13 -29.01
N SER A 179 -4.18 10.48 -29.70
CA SER A 179 -4.65 9.13 -29.42
C SER A 179 -3.61 8.07 -29.76
N SER A 180 -2.50 8.46 -30.41
CA SER A 180 -1.36 7.59 -30.66
C SER A 180 -0.57 7.29 -29.39
N LYS A 181 -0.71 8.11 -28.35
CA LYS A 181 0.01 7.98 -27.07
C LYS A 181 -0.90 7.40 -26.00
N GLU A 182 -0.38 6.47 -25.21
CA GLU A 182 -1.09 5.89 -24.06
C GLU A 182 -1.14 6.86 -22.85
N ARG A 183 -0.18 7.79 -22.79
CA ARG A 183 -0.06 8.80 -21.73
C ARG A 183 0.61 10.07 -22.24
N LEU A 184 0.25 11.21 -21.65
CA LEU A 184 0.83 12.52 -21.94
C LEU A 184 1.44 13.12 -20.66
N PRO A 185 2.66 13.68 -20.71
CA PRO A 185 3.29 14.28 -19.54
C PRO A 185 2.68 15.65 -19.22
N PHE A 186 2.64 16.01 -17.94
CA PHE A 186 2.43 17.39 -17.50
C PHE A 186 3.41 17.74 -16.39
N ALA A 187 3.60 19.03 -16.15
CA ALA A 187 4.38 19.52 -15.03
C ALA A 187 3.68 20.64 -14.28
N ILE A 188 3.91 20.71 -12.97
CA ILE A 188 3.38 21.74 -12.09
C ILE A 188 4.55 22.49 -11.48
N PHE A 189 4.45 23.81 -11.47
CA PHE A 189 5.45 24.70 -10.94
C PHE A 189 4.97 25.35 -9.65
N SER A 190 5.89 25.52 -8.71
CA SER A 190 5.63 26.16 -7.44
C SER A 190 6.73 27.13 -7.05
N ASP A 191 6.45 27.95 -6.04
CA ASP A 191 7.45 28.81 -5.39
C ASP A 191 8.26 28.10 -4.28
N HIS A 192 8.07 26.79 -4.10
CA HIS A 192 8.81 26.03 -3.11
C HIS A 192 10.29 25.89 -3.49
N THR A 193 11.17 26.41 -2.64
CA THR A 193 12.63 26.49 -2.86
C THR A 193 13.27 25.16 -3.26
N ASP A 194 12.96 24.10 -2.52
CA ASP A 194 13.60 22.78 -2.72
C ASP A 194 12.84 21.91 -3.73
N LYS A 195 11.64 22.35 -4.16
CA LYS A 195 10.75 21.57 -5.02
C LYS A 195 9.97 22.48 -5.96
N PRO A 196 10.66 23.18 -6.88
CA PRO A 196 10.02 24.15 -7.77
C PRO A 196 9.14 23.50 -8.84
N ARG A 197 9.32 22.19 -9.10
CA ARG A 197 8.62 21.44 -10.14
C ARG A 197 8.26 20.03 -9.66
N GLU A 198 7.07 19.57 -10.05
CA GLU A 198 6.67 18.16 -9.95
C GLU A 198 6.04 17.71 -11.27
N ASN A 199 6.31 16.47 -11.69
CA ASN A 199 5.82 15.93 -12.95
C ASN A 199 4.67 14.93 -12.72
N GLY A 200 3.80 14.81 -13.71
CA GLY A 200 2.73 13.81 -13.72
C GLY A 200 2.38 13.35 -15.13
N TRP A 201 1.41 12.45 -15.21
CA TRP A 201 0.94 11.85 -16.45
C TRP A 201 -0.57 11.90 -16.54
N LEU A 202 -1.08 12.36 -17.68
CA LEU A 202 -2.45 12.17 -18.10
C LEU A 202 -2.54 10.84 -18.84
N LEU A 203 -3.38 9.93 -18.37
CA LEU A 203 -3.65 8.64 -19.02
C LEU A 203 -4.81 8.81 -19.99
N ILE A 204 -4.60 8.45 -21.25
CA ILE A 204 -5.63 8.52 -22.28
C ILE A 204 -6.39 7.20 -22.26
N ALA A 205 -7.68 7.25 -21.91
CA ALA A 205 -8.54 6.08 -21.85
C ALA A 205 -8.96 5.62 -23.26
N ASN A 206 -8.04 5.05 -24.03
CA ASN A 206 -8.36 4.43 -25.31
C ASN A 206 -8.36 2.91 -25.21
N LYS A 207 -9.52 2.34 -24.91
CA LYS A 207 -10.00 1.10 -25.55
C LYS A 207 -11.53 1.04 -25.46
N PRO A 208 -12.25 0.91 -26.59
CA PRO A 208 -13.64 0.51 -26.55
C PRO A 208 -13.69 -0.86 -25.85
N THR A 209 -14.48 -0.96 -24.79
CA THR A 209 -14.86 -2.27 -24.26
C THR A 209 -15.72 -2.92 -25.34
N PRO A 210 -15.43 -4.16 -25.80
CA PRO A 210 -16.34 -4.82 -26.73
C PRO A 210 -17.73 -4.90 -26.10
N PRO A 211 -18.82 -4.67 -26.86
CA PRO A 211 -20.15 -4.70 -26.30
C PRO A 211 -20.41 -6.07 -25.67
N THR A 212 -20.86 -6.05 -24.42
CA THR A 212 -21.32 -7.23 -23.69
C THR A 212 -22.39 -7.94 -24.52
N PRO A 213 -22.25 -9.23 -24.86
CA PRO A 213 -23.33 -9.95 -25.54
C PRO A 213 -24.53 -10.10 -24.58
N PRO A 214 -25.76 -10.11 -25.11
CA PRO A 214 -26.97 -10.15 -24.29
C PRO A 214 -27.06 -11.44 -23.45
N PRO A 215 -27.71 -11.40 -22.27
CA PRO A 215 -27.83 -12.55 -21.39
C PRO A 215 -28.82 -13.53 -22.00
N GLY A 216 -28.32 -14.59 -22.63
CA GLY A 216 -29.19 -15.62 -23.18
C GLY A 216 -28.53 -16.50 -24.22
N ALA A 217 -27.57 -17.34 -23.80
CA ALA A 217 -27.30 -18.60 -24.48
C ALA A 217 -26.63 -19.55 -23.49
N THR A 218 -27.43 -20.45 -22.94
CA THR A 218 -26.95 -21.61 -22.20
C THR A 218 -26.31 -22.56 -23.19
N THR A 219 -24.98 -22.59 -23.29
CA THR A 219 -24.26 -23.67 -23.95
C THR A 219 -23.03 -24.06 -23.12
N THR A 220 -23.14 -25.26 -22.57
CA THR A 220 -22.08 -26.23 -22.29
C THR A 220 -20.69 -25.67 -22.01
N SER A 221 -20.37 -25.65 -20.71
CA SER A 221 -19.03 -25.48 -20.16
C SER A 221 -18.04 -26.47 -20.77
N THR A 222 -17.25 -26.00 -21.71
CA THR A 222 -15.86 -26.43 -21.87
C THR A 222 -15.02 -25.24 -21.43
N ALA A 223 -14.37 -25.37 -20.26
CA ALA A 223 -13.54 -24.32 -19.68
C ALA A 223 -12.49 -23.85 -20.70
N PRO A 224 -12.40 -22.56 -21.04
CA PRO A 224 -11.26 -22.04 -21.77
C PRO A 224 -10.00 -22.17 -20.89
N PRO A 225 -8.81 -22.43 -21.47
CA PRO A 225 -7.57 -22.48 -20.70
C PRO A 225 -7.37 -21.13 -19.99
N ALA A 226 -6.98 -21.20 -18.71
CA ALA A 226 -6.75 -20.03 -17.86
C ALA A 226 -5.82 -19.04 -18.58
N ALA A 227 -6.27 -17.80 -18.77
CA ALA A 227 -5.44 -16.74 -19.31
C ALA A 227 -4.26 -16.53 -18.35
N THR A 228 -3.06 -16.91 -18.79
CA THR A 228 -1.82 -16.71 -18.03
C THR A 228 -1.44 -15.23 -18.01
N ALA A 229 -1.01 -14.75 -16.84
CA ALA A 229 -0.56 -13.36 -16.71
C ALA A 229 0.68 -13.12 -17.59
N LYS A 230 0.79 -11.92 -18.18
CA LYS A 230 1.97 -11.57 -19.00
C LYS A 230 3.20 -11.42 -18.10
N ILE A 231 4.33 -11.98 -18.57
CA ILE A 231 5.65 -11.90 -17.94
C ILE A 231 6.47 -10.83 -18.65
N LEU A 232 7.01 -9.85 -17.92
CA LEU A 232 7.81 -8.75 -18.47
C LEU A 232 9.05 -8.48 -17.60
N PRO A 233 10.18 -8.04 -18.16
CA PRO A 233 11.31 -7.60 -17.36
C PRO A 233 11.08 -6.21 -16.75
N ILE A 234 11.74 -5.92 -15.63
CA ILE A 234 11.84 -4.59 -15.03
C ILE A 234 13.27 -4.32 -14.56
N GLU A 235 13.82 -3.18 -14.95
CA GLU A 235 15.16 -2.75 -14.55
C GLU A 235 15.21 -2.25 -13.10
N ALA A 236 16.33 -2.48 -12.42
CA ALA A 236 16.52 -2.10 -11.01
C ALA A 236 16.31 -0.60 -10.76
N ALA A 237 16.73 0.27 -11.68
CA ALA A 237 16.53 1.72 -11.57
C ALA A 237 15.03 2.10 -11.61
N ILE A 238 14.28 1.48 -12.53
CA ILE A 238 12.83 1.70 -12.64
C ILE A 238 12.13 1.18 -11.38
N LEU A 239 12.54 0.00 -10.89
CA LEU A 239 12.02 -0.55 -9.65
C LEU A 239 12.32 0.37 -8.44
N LYS A 240 13.51 0.96 -8.35
CA LYS A 240 13.86 1.95 -7.31
C LYS A 240 12.92 3.14 -7.36
N ASP A 241 12.69 3.71 -8.54
CA ASP A 241 11.81 4.85 -8.72
C ASP A 241 10.35 4.51 -8.37
N LEU A 242 9.90 3.31 -8.74
CA LEU A 242 8.58 2.80 -8.34
C LEU A 242 8.47 2.66 -6.82
N ILE A 243 9.45 2.05 -6.15
CA ILE A 243 9.47 1.89 -4.68
C ILE A 243 9.53 3.25 -3.96
N LYS A 244 10.28 4.22 -4.49
CA LYS A 244 10.29 5.59 -3.96
C LYS A 244 8.93 6.28 -4.16
N SER A 245 8.26 5.99 -5.28
CA SER A 245 6.95 6.52 -5.64
C SER A 245 5.76 5.71 -5.07
N MET A 246 6.02 4.62 -4.32
CA MET A 246 5.01 3.65 -3.84
C MET A 246 4.05 4.21 -2.77
N GLN A 247 3.98 5.52 -2.56
CA GLN A 247 2.97 6.11 -1.68
C GLN A 247 1.54 6.02 -2.24
N VAL A 248 1.33 5.50 -3.46
CA VAL A 248 0.02 5.48 -4.14
C VAL A 248 -0.34 4.14 -4.85
N VAL A 249 0.56 3.15 -4.96
CA VAL A 249 0.27 1.90 -5.73
C VAL A 249 0.11 0.69 -4.80
N ASN A 250 -1.12 0.39 -4.40
CA ASN A 250 -1.45 -0.72 -3.47
C ASN A 250 -1.41 -2.13 -4.10
N ASP A 251 -1.32 -2.25 -5.42
CA ASP A 251 -1.36 -3.56 -6.11
C ASP A 251 0.04 -4.11 -6.44
N LEU A 252 1.13 -3.38 -6.16
CA LEU A 252 2.49 -3.86 -6.44
C LEU A 252 2.99 -4.74 -5.28
N VAL A 253 3.34 -6.00 -5.59
CA VAL A 253 3.84 -6.96 -4.61
C VAL A 253 5.24 -7.38 -4.98
N LEU A 254 6.23 -6.93 -4.20
CA LEU A 254 7.62 -7.37 -4.33
C LEU A 254 7.75 -8.74 -3.67
N LEU A 255 8.09 -9.75 -4.45
CA LEU A 255 8.14 -11.15 -4.03
C LEU A 255 9.56 -11.66 -4.12
N ASP A 256 10.22 -11.82 -2.98
CA ASP A 256 11.56 -12.38 -2.89
C ASP A 256 11.46 -13.90 -2.74
N ILE A 257 11.82 -14.60 -3.82
CA ILE A 257 11.63 -16.05 -3.95
C ILE A 257 12.85 -16.86 -3.52
N ARG A 258 13.88 -16.17 -3.03
CA ARG A 258 15.13 -16.75 -2.55
C ARG A 258 14.94 -17.44 -1.20
N PRO A 259 15.85 -18.35 -0.80
CA PRO A 259 15.83 -18.95 0.52
C PRO A 259 15.80 -17.89 1.65
N HIS A 260 15.20 -18.25 2.78
CA HIS A 260 15.10 -17.38 3.95
C HIS A 260 16.45 -16.82 4.42
N GLU A 261 17.54 -17.58 4.26
CA GLU A 261 18.89 -17.17 4.65
C GLU A 261 19.40 -16.00 3.79
N ASP A 262 19.17 -16.05 2.48
CA ASP A 262 19.59 -14.99 1.56
C ASP A 262 18.73 -13.72 1.71
N PHE A 263 17.43 -13.88 1.97
CA PHE A 263 16.56 -12.76 2.32
C PHE A 263 17.06 -12.02 3.58
N LYS A 264 17.46 -12.77 4.62
CA LYS A 264 18.00 -12.20 5.87
C LYS A 264 19.33 -11.49 5.66
N ARG A 265 20.17 -11.98 4.75
CA ARG A 265 21.48 -11.37 4.42
C ARG A 265 21.33 -10.04 3.67
N GLY A 266 20.21 -9.81 3.02
CA GLY A 266 19.86 -8.54 2.38
C GLY A 266 18.74 -8.71 1.38
N HIS A 267 17.78 -7.78 1.41
CA HIS A 267 16.60 -7.81 0.54
C HIS A 267 16.17 -6.39 0.16
N ILE A 268 15.35 -6.29 -0.88
CA ILE A 268 14.76 -5.02 -1.31
C ILE A 268 13.73 -4.58 -0.26
N PRO A 269 13.78 -3.35 0.27
CA PRO A 269 12.79 -2.87 1.22
C PRO A 269 11.35 -3.09 0.72
N ARG A 270 10.47 -3.56 1.60
CA ARG A 270 9.06 -3.91 1.32
C ARG A 270 8.84 -5.19 0.51
N SER A 271 9.88 -5.97 0.21
CA SER A 271 9.69 -7.31 -0.36
C SER A 271 9.14 -8.29 0.68
N ILE A 272 8.28 -9.19 0.20
CA ILE A 272 7.75 -10.33 0.95
C ILE A 272 8.69 -11.50 0.71
N CYS A 273 9.23 -12.08 1.79
CA CYS A 273 9.96 -13.33 1.72
C CYS A 273 8.98 -14.48 1.45
N TYR A 274 9.07 -15.09 0.27
CA TYR A 274 8.21 -16.19 -0.15
C TYR A 274 9.00 -17.19 -0.99
N PRO A 275 9.88 -17.99 -0.36
CA PRO A 275 10.79 -18.88 -1.06
C PRO A 275 10.06 -19.83 -2.00
N SER A 276 10.61 -20.02 -3.21
CA SER A 276 10.03 -20.88 -4.25
C SER A 276 9.80 -22.34 -3.84
N THR A 277 10.47 -22.80 -2.80
CA THR A 277 10.32 -24.15 -2.23
C THR A 277 9.05 -24.34 -1.39
N GLU A 278 8.36 -23.26 -1.01
CA GLU A 278 7.28 -23.28 -0.01
C GLU A 278 5.93 -22.78 -0.55
N TRP A 279 5.78 -22.66 -1.87
CA TRP A 279 4.62 -22.01 -2.47
C TRP A 279 3.30 -22.78 -2.31
N GLN A 280 2.29 -22.05 -1.83
CA GLN A 280 0.89 -22.47 -1.78
C GLN A 280 0.05 -21.62 -2.74
N LEU A 281 0.23 -21.83 -4.06
CA LEU A 281 -0.41 -21.02 -5.11
C LEU A 281 -1.95 -21.13 -5.17
N ALA A 282 -2.53 -22.10 -4.46
CA ALA A 282 -3.99 -22.21 -4.30
C ALA A 282 -4.57 -21.11 -3.38
N GLN A 283 -3.77 -20.59 -2.44
CA GLN A 283 -4.13 -19.49 -1.53
C GLN A 283 -2.94 -18.52 -1.40
N PRO A 284 -2.66 -17.75 -2.46
CA PRO A 284 -1.49 -16.89 -2.47
C PRO A 284 -1.65 -15.72 -1.48
N PRO A 285 -0.53 -15.19 -0.94
CA PRO A 285 -0.54 -14.05 -0.02
C PRO A 285 -0.82 -12.69 -0.71
N TRP A 286 -1.29 -12.67 -1.95
CA TRP A 286 -1.58 -11.47 -2.75
C TRP A 286 -2.99 -11.49 -3.33
N PRO A 287 -3.62 -10.31 -3.58
CA PRO A 287 -4.92 -10.22 -4.23
C PRO A 287 -4.83 -10.52 -5.73
N ALA A 288 -5.96 -10.84 -6.36
CA ALA A 288 -6.03 -11.11 -7.80
C ALA A 288 -5.63 -9.91 -8.69
N SER A 289 -5.70 -8.68 -8.17
CA SER A 289 -5.27 -7.45 -8.84
C SER A 289 -3.76 -7.25 -8.86
N ALA A 290 -3.00 -8.06 -8.11
CA ALA A 290 -1.60 -7.81 -7.86
C ALA A 290 -0.74 -7.83 -9.12
N ILE A 291 0.23 -6.91 -9.19
CA ILE A 291 1.37 -6.95 -10.08
C ILE A 291 2.54 -7.50 -9.26
N LEU A 292 2.96 -8.72 -9.57
CA LEU A 292 4.03 -9.39 -8.84
C LEU A 292 5.38 -8.96 -9.43
N ILE A 293 6.33 -8.58 -8.59
CA ILE A 293 7.72 -8.38 -8.99
C ILE A 293 8.56 -9.50 -8.36
N VAL A 294 9.06 -10.40 -9.20
CA VAL A 294 9.84 -11.56 -8.79
C VAL A 294 11.30 -11.15 -8.61
N ILE A 295 11.81 -11.34 -7.40
CA ILE A 295 13.18 -11.05 -7.00
C ILE A 295 13.89 -12.37 -6.73
N ALA A 296 14.95 -12.65 -7.49
CA ALA A 296 15.79 -13.83 -7.37
C ALA A 296 17.27 -13.47 -7.52
N ASP A 297 18.19 -14.42 -7.32
CA ASP A 297 19.62 -14.17 -7.53
C ASP A 297 20.00 -14.10 -9.03
N ARG A 298 19.27 -14.83 -9.88
CA ARG A 298 19.53 -14.94 -11.33
C ARG A 298 18.23 -14.90 -12.13
N ASP A 299 18.29 -14.30 -13.31
CA ASP A 299 17.13 -14.15 -14.21
C ASP A 299 16.49 -15.49 -14.59
N GLU A 300 17.28 -16.54 -14.79
CA GLU A 300 16.77 -17.90 -15.07
C GLU A 300 15.86 -18.43 -13.96
N MET A 301 16.18 -18.13 -12.70
CA MET A 301 15.39 -18.56 -11.54
C MET A 301 14.10 -17.74 -11.47
N ALA A 302 14.20 -16.43 -11.67
CA ALA A 302 13.03 -15.55 -11.72
C ALA A 302 12.09 -15.88 -12.88
N ALA A 303 12.62 -16.29 -14.04
CA ALA A 303 11.83 -16.69 -15.21
C ALA A 303 11.00 -17.96 -14.95
N LYS A 304 11.64 -19.03 -14.45
CA LYS A 304 10.93 -20.28 -14.06
C LYS A 304 9.87 -20.01 -13.00
N ALA A 305 10.19 -19.15 -12.04
CA ALA A 305 9.27 -18.72 -11.02
C ALA A 305 8.08 -17.93 -11.59
N ALA A 306 8.34 -17.01 -12.50
CA ALA A 306 7.33 -16.18 -13.13
C ALA A 306 6.34 -17.00 -13.96
N GLU A 307 6.80 -18.05 -14.65
CA GLU A 307 5.93 -18.99 -15.39
C GLU A 307 4.91 -19.65 -14.46
N LEU A 308 5.34 -20.13 -13.29
CA LEU A 308 4.47 -20.72 -12.28
C LEU A 308 3.53 -19.68 -11.68
N LEU A 309 4.04 -18.50 -11.32
CA LEU A 309 3.24 -17.42 -10.73
C LEU A 309 2.21 -16.84 -11.71
N ALA A 310 2.49 -16.86 -13.02
CA ALA A 310 1.58 -16.43 -14.06
C ALA A 310 0.34 -17.32 -14.19
N THR A 311 0.38 -18.53 -13.62
CA THR A 311 -0.80 -19.41 -13.48
C THR A 311 -1.66 -19.07 -12.24
N SER A 312 -1.14 -18.25 -11.32
CA SER A 312 -1.86 -17.80 -10.13
C SER A 312 -2.73 -16.57 -10.42
N LYS A 313 -3.68 -16.26 -9.52
CA LYS A 313 -4.53 -15.07 -9.64
C LYS A 313 -3.69 -13.80 -9.41
N CYS A 314 -3.21 -13.21 -10.50
CA CYS A 314 -2.50 -11.94 -10.53
C CYS A 314 -2.71 -11.25 -11.89
N ARG A 315 -2.50 -9.93 -11.95
CA ARG A 315 -2.67 -9.13 -13.17
C ARG A 315 -1.47 -9.24 -14.10
N HIS A 316 -0.26 -9.11 -13.55
CA HIS A 316 1.00 -9.19 -14.26
C HIS A 316 2.09 -9.80 -13.39
N VAL A 317 3.06 -10.42 -14.01
CA VAL A 317 4.29 -10.86 -13.36
C VAL A 317 5.46 -10.12 -14.02
N LEU A 318 6.27 -9.46 -13.21
CA LEU A 318 7.47 -8.75 -13.63
C LEU A 318 8.69 -9.47 -13.05
N ILE A 319 9.78 -9.54 -13.80
CA ILE A 319 11.06 -10.11 -13.36
C ILE A 319 12.06 -8.98 -13.20
N LEU A 320 12.68 -8.87 -12.03
CA LEU A 320 13.78 -7.93 -11.84
C LEU A 320 15.00 -8.36 -12.68
N SER A 321 15.30 -7.59 -13.73
CA SER A 321 16.48 -7.80 -14.58
C SER A 321 17.77 -7.75 -13.75
N GLY A 322 18.63 -8.76 -13.91
CA GLY A 322 19.89 -8.86 -13.17
C GLY A 322 19.73 -9.25 -11.69
N GLY A 323 18.52 -9.63 -11.28
CA GLY A 323 18.21 -10.11 -9.94
C GLY A 323 18.55 -9.13 -8.81
N ILE A 324 18.74 -9.67 -7.61
CA ILE A 324 19.10 -8.90 -6.42
C ILE A 324 20.48 -8.21 -6.54
N GLY A 325 21.40 -8.76 -7.34
CA GLY A 325 22.72 -8.18 -7.56
C GLY A 325 22.64 -6.81 -8.25
N ALA A 326 21.82 -6.69 -9.28
CA ALA A 326 21.60 -5.41 -9.97
C ALA A 326 21.00 -4.32 -9.06
N TRP A 327 20.22 -4.73 -8.05
CA TRP A 327 19.71 -3.82 -7.03
C TRP A 327 20.82 -3.28 -6.13
N THR A 328 21.73 -4.15 -5.68
CA THR A 328 22.83 -3.82 -4.76
C THR A 328 23.98 -3.07 -5.43
N ASP A 329 24.33 -3.41 -6.67
CA ASP A 329 25.45 -2.79 -7.39
C ASP A 329 25.19 -1.31 -7.73
N GLN A 330 23.93 -0.92 -7.85
CA GLN A 330 23.54 0.48 -8.01
C GLN A 330 23.41 1.26 -6.68
N LEU A 331 23.67 0.63 -5.52
CA LEU A 331 23.77 1.33 -4.23
C LEU A 331 25.21 1.74 -3.90
N THR A 332 26.20 1.19 -4.62
CA THR A 332 27.63 1.50 -4.44
C THR A 332 28.16 2.56 -5.41
N THR A 333 27.40 2.91 -6.46
CA THR A 333 27.75 4.01 -7.37
C THR A 333 27.33 5.39 -6.88
N ASP A 334 26.54 5.48 -5.81
CA ASP A 334 26.24 6.73 -5.12
C ASP A 334 27.10 6.83 -3.84
N GLY A 335 28.35 7.28 -3.99
CA GLY A 335 29.11 7.85 -2.87
C GLY A 335 30.60 8.06 -3.14
N PRO A 336 31.29 8.90 -2.33
CA PRO A 336 30.77 9.85 -1.34
C PRO A 336 30.44 11.25 -1.90
#